data_AF-W1XZD4-F1
#
_entry.id   AF-W1XZD4-F1
#
_cell.length_a   1.000
_cell.length_b   1.000
_cell.length_c   1.000
_cell.angle_alpha   90.00
_cell.angle_beta   90.00
_cell.angle_gamma   90.00
#
_symmetry.space_group_name_H-M   'P 1'
#
loop_
_entity.id
_entity.type
_entity.pdbx_description
1 polymer ?
#
loop_
_entity_poly.entity_id
_entity_poly.type
_entity_poly.pdbx_seq_one_letter_code
_entity_poly.pdbx_strand_id
1 'polypeptide(L)' 'MKVGFFLLKFPLSSETFVLNQITAFIDMGFEVEIVALQKGDTENTHAAWTKYNLAARTRWLQDEPTGKVAKLRHRASK' A
#
# COMPACT_ATOMS: atom_id res chain seq x y z
N MET A 1 16.75 2.01 -13.10
CA MET A 1 16.15 0.66 -12.92
C MET A 1 14.86 0.83 -12.13
N LYS A 2 13.82 0.04 -12.46
CA LYS A 2 12.51 0.11 -11.83
C LYS A 2 12.27 -1.12 -10.95
N VAL A 3 11.73 -0.92 -9.75
CA VAL A 3 11.44 -1.98 -8.77
C VAL A 3 9.95 -1.99 -8.47
N GLY A 4 9.31 -3.14 -8.68
CA GLY A 4 7.87 -3.32 -8.44
C GLY A 4 7.59 -4.13 -7.18
N PHE A 5 6.70 -3.64 -6.32
CA PHE A 5 6.20 -4.36 -5.14
C PHE A 5 4.76 -4.81 -5.39
N PHE A 6 4.49 -6.11 -5.21
CA PHE A 6 3.14 -6.68 -5.30
C PHE A 6 2.68 -7.11 -3.92
N LEU A 7 1.66 -6.44 -3.38
CA LEU A 7 1.23 -6.61 -2.01
C LEU A 7 -0.27 -6.94 -1.95
N LEU A 8 -0.65 -7.78 -0.99
CA LEU A 8 -2.06 -8.05 -0.74
C LEU A 8 -2.76 -6.82 -0.18
N LYS A 9 -2.15 -6.15 0.81
CA LYS A 9 -2.69 -4.97 1.47
C LYS A 9 -1.57 -4.01 1.84
N PHE A 10 -1.78 -2.71 1.65
CA PHE A 10 -0.76 -1.70 1.92
C PHE A 10 -1.40 -0.34 2.26
N PRO A 11 -0.86 0.46 3.19
CA PRO A 11 0.22 0.14 4.12
C PRO A 11 -0.28 -0.72 5.30
N LEU A 12 0.64 -1.47 5.91
CA LEU A 12 0.38 -2.26 7.12
C LEU A 12 1.36 -1.82 8.20
N SER A 13 0.85 -1.21 9.27
CA SER A 13 1.69 -0.63 10.34
C SER A 13 2.49 -1.69 11.09
N SER A 14 2.02 -2.93 11.10
CA SER A 14 2.72 -4.12 11.63
C SER A 14 3.81 -4.68 10.72
N GLU A 15 3.84 -4.28 9.43
CA GLU A 15 4.75 -4.82 8.42
C GLU A 15 5.79 -3.77 7.99
N THR A 16 6.54 -3.26 8.97
CA THR A 16 7.56 -2.22 8.76
C THR A 16 8.72 -2.68 7.87
N PHE A 17 8.97 -3.98 7.79
CA PHE A 17 10.02 -4.52 6.93
C PHE A 17 9.80 -4.20 5.44
N VAL A 18 8.57 -4.36 4.93
CA VAL A 18 8.23 -4.04 3.53
C VAL A 18 8.39 -2.54 3.28
N LEU A 19 7.94 -1.73 4.23
CA LEU A 19 8.10 -0.27 4.18
C LEU A 19 9.58 0.12 4.09
N ASN A 20 10.43 -0.47 4.94
CA ASN A 20 11.86 -0.18 4.98
C ASN A 20 12.56 -0.57 3.67
N GLN A 21 12.17 -1.69 3.05
CA GLN A 21 12.70 -2.08 1.74
C GLN A 21 12.31 -1.07 0.65
N ILE A 22 11.03 -0.69 0.60
CA ILE A 22 10.53 0.31 -0.34
C ILE A 22 11.32 1.62 -0.20
N THR A 23 11.47 2.13 1.02
CA THR A 23 12.19 3.39 1.23
C THR A 23 13.67 3.26 0.92
N ALA A 24 14.31 2.13 1.24
CA ALA A 24 15.71 1.89 0.90
C ALA A 24 15.95 1.92 -0.61
N PHE A 25 15.08 1.30 -1.42
CA PHE A 25 15.20 1.38 -2.88
C PHE A 25 14.98 2.79 -3.41
N ILE A 26 14.06 3.56 -2.82
CA ILE A 26 13.88 4.98 -3.18
C ILE A 26 15.14 5.78 -2.83
N ASP A 27 15.72 5.57 -1.64
CA ASP A 27 16.95 6.25 -1.19
C ASP A 27 18.16 5.90 -2.08
N MET A 28 18.19 4.70 -2.65
CA MET A 28 19.19 4.29 -3.65
C MET A 28 18.97 4.90 -5.05
N GLY A 29 17.92 5.71 -5.24
CA GLY A 29 17.61 6.37 -6.51
C GLY A 29 16.84 5.52 -7.51
N PHE A 30 16.26 4.39 -7.08
CA PHE A 30 15.41 3.58 -7.96
C PHE A 30 13.99 4.13 -8.07
N GLU A 31 13.38 3.94 -9.24
CA GLU A 31 11.94 4.16 -9.39
C GLU A 31 11.20 2.99 -8.75
N VAL A 32 10.39 3.27 -7.74
CA VAL A 32 9.58 2.25 -7.05
C VAL A 32 8.12 2.43 -7.42
N GLU A 33 7.50 1.34 -7.87
CA GLU A 33 6.06 1.22 -8.08
C GLU A 33 5.49 0.18 -7.11
N ILE A 34 4.38 0.52 -6.46
CA ILE A 34 3.69 -0.37 -5.53
C ILE A 34 2.35 -0.73 -6.15
N VAL A 35 2.06 -2.01 -6.27
CA VAL A 35 0.77 -2.53 -6.71
C VAL A 35 0.17 -3.30 -5.55
N ALA A 36 -0.93 -2.79 -5.00
CA ALA A 36 -1.59 -3.39 -3.86
C ALA A 36 -3.02 -3.81 -4.21
N LEU A 37 -3.42 -5.01 -3.77
CA LEU A 37 -4.78 -5.46 -3.98
C LEU A 37 -5.76 -4.63 -3.14
N GLN A 38 -5.46 -4.42 -1.86
CA GLN A 38 -6.34 -3.75 -0.90
C GLN A 38 -5.68 -2.53 -0.24
N LYS A 39 -6.47 -1.49 0.01
CA LYS A 39 -6.06 -0.35 0.85
C LYS A 39 -5.92 -0.77 2.31
N GLY A 40 -4.80 -0.35 2.88
CA GLY A 40 -4.36 -0.54 4.25
C GLY A 40 -4.97 0.45 5.23
N ASP A 41 -4.35 0.60 6.39
CA ASP A 41 -4.64 1.71 7.29
C ASP A 41 -3.82 2.93 6.85
N THR A 42 -4.46 3.90 6.21
CA THR A 42 -3.81 5.14 5.75
C THR A 42 -3.80 6.26 6.79
N GLU A 43 -4.49 6.07 7.92
CA GLU A 43 -4.57 7.05 9.00
C GLU A 43 -3.44 6.83 10.01
N ASN A 44 -3.26 5.58 10.48
CA ASN A 44 -2.22 5.23 11.46
C ASN A 44 -0.96 4.71 10.76
N THR A 45 -0.31 5.59 9.99
CA THR A 45 0.87 5.25 9.19
C THR A 45 2.18 5.70 9.84
N HIS A 46 3.28 5.05 9.45
CA HIS A 46 4.63 5.46 9.82
C HIS A 46 5.00 6.76 9.09
N ALA A 47 5.87 7.60 9.68
CA ALA A 47 6.29 8.87 9.08
C ALA A 47 6.84 8.74 7.64
N ALA A 48 7.44 7.58 7.32
CA ALA A 48 7.92 7.25 5.98
C ALA A 48 6.81 7.25 4.91
N TRP A 49 5.57 6.90 5.27
CA TRP A 49 4.42 6.93 4.36
C TRP A 49 4.25 8.31 3.71
N THR A 50 4.23 9.35 4.54
CA THR A 50 4.09 10.74 4.09
C THR A 50 5.40 11.26 3.50
N LYS A 51 6.54 10.98 4.14
CA LYS A 51 7.87 11.46 3.70
C LYS A 51 8.18 11.04 2.25
N TYR A 52 7.88 9.80 1.89
CA TYR A 52 8.18 9.25 0.55
C TYR A 52 6.99 9.33 -0.42
N ASN A 53 5.88 9.92 0.03
CA ASN A 53 4.62 10.02 -0.71
C ASN A 53 4.18 8.67 -1.30
N LEU A 54 4.17 7.63 -0.45
CA LEU A 54 3.95 6.25 -0.91
C LEU A 54 2.54 6.02 -1.47
N ALA A 55 1.56 6.83 -1.05
CA ALA A 55 0.22 6.83 -1.62
C ALA A 55 0.23 7.08 -3.13
N ALA A 56 0.96 8.11 -3.58
CA ALA A 56 1.05 8.47 -4.99
C ALA A 56 1.82 7.44 -5.84
N ARG A 57 2.66 6.63 -5.18
CA ARG A 57 3.42 5.53 -5.81
C ARG A 57 2.65 4.21 -5.81
N THR A 58 1.46 4.18 -5.22
CA THR A 58 0.66 2.95 -5.07
C THR A 58 -0.52 2.92 -6.03
N ARG A 59 -0.55 1.88 -6.86
CA ARG A 59 -1.70 1.50 -7.68
C ARG A 59 -2.55 0.47 -6.94
N TRP A 60 -3.82 0.83 -6.71
CA TRP A 60 -4.80 -0.04 -6.05
C TRP A 60 -5.57 -0.86 -7.09
N LEU A 61 -5.68 -2.16 -6.88
CA LEU A 61 -6.44 -3.04 -7.78
C LEU A 61 -7.89 -3.24 -7.35
N GLN A 62 -8.20 -3.07 -6.06
CA GLN A 62 -9.57 -3.09 -5.54
C GLN A 62 -9.91 -1.76 -4.89
N ASP A 63 -11.12 -1.28 -5.19
CA ASP A 63 -11.74 -0.15 -4.50
C ASP A 63 -12.86 -0.66 -3.60
N GLU A 64 -12.48 -1.40 -2.56
CA GLU A 64 -13.43 -1.95 -1.59
C GLU A 64 -13.68 -0.97 -0.44
N PRO A 65 -14.92 -0.87 0.06
CA PRO A 65 -15.21 -0.11 1.27
C PRO A 65 -14.51 -0.72 2.50
N THR A 66 -14.25 0.11 3.50
CA THR A 66 -13.64 -0.31 4.76
C THR A 66 -14.63 -1.10 5.63
N GLY A 67 -14.13 -2.08 6.38
CA GLY A 67 -14.92 -2.90 7.31
C GLY A 67 -15.45 -4.21 6.73
N LYS A 68 -15.50 -5.26 7.55
CA LYS A 68 -15.82 -6.63 7.14
C LYS A 68 -17.21 -6.75 6.49
N VAL A 69 -18.23 -6.15 7.10
CA VAL A 69 -19.62 -6.23 6.62
C VAL A 69 -19.80 -5.46 5.32
N ALA A 70 -19.22 -4.26 5.21
CA ALA A 70 -19.29 -3.46 3.98
C ALA A 70 -18.61 -4.19 2.81
N LYS A 71 -17.46 -4.81 3.05
CA LYS A 71 -16.78 -5.67 2.06
C LYS A 71 -17.65 -6.86 1.64
N LEU A 72 -18.25 -7.56 2.60
CA LEU A 72 -19.13 -8.69 2.29
C LEU A 72 -20.30 -8.26 1.40
N ARG A 73 -20.96 -7.15 1.75
CA ARG A 73 -22.05 -6.58 0.94
C ARG A 73 -21.58 -6.18 -0.46
N HIS A 74 -20.46 -5.48 -0.57
CA HIS A 74 -19.88 -5.08 -1.86
C HIS A 74 -19.56 -6.27 -2.76
N ARG A 75 -19.06 -7.37 -2.20
CA ARG A 75 -18.76 -8.60 -2.94
C ARG A 75 -20.00 -9.39 -3.33
N ALA A 76 -21.04 -9.37 -2.49
CA ALA A 76 -22.31 -10.03 -2.78
C ALA A 76 -23.15 -9.27 -3.82
N SER A 77 -22.93 -7.97 -4.00
CA SER A 77 -23.62 -7.14 -5.00
C SER A 77 -22.96 -7.16 -6.39
N LYS A 78 -21.86 -7.90 -6.57
CA LYS A 78 -21.09 -7.98 -7.81
C LYS A 78 -21.27 -9.35 -8.45
#